data_AF-A0A7Y4SVB5-F1
#
_entry.id   AF-A0A7Y4SVB5-F1
#
_cell.length_a   1.000
_cell.length_b   1.000
_cell.length_c   1.000
_cell.angle_alpha   90.00
_cell.angle_beta   90.00
_cell.angle_gamma   90.00
#
_symmetry.space_group_name_H-M   'P 1'
#
loop_
_entity.id
_entity.type
_entity.pdbx_description
1 polymer ?
#
loop_
_entity_poly.entity_id
_entity_poly.type
_entity_poly.pdbx_seq_one_letter_code
_entity_poly.pdbx_strand_id
1 'polypeptide(L)'
;MASPCPVTHAPLALRHRACCGHVPRLLGGAAFALLLHARVTAQALRLNGPLAPGGDVAEFQVAPDGSRVFYRADQDVDEVFELFSVSIDGGSPLELNGPLAAGGSVGREFVHNLRVSPGGNRVLYWADQDEDEAFELFSVPSDGSQPPVQLNGPLVPGGDVQFTPTFLPAQAFAPMTPDGSRVLYVADQEQNEVFELYCAPLDGSQPAVKLSAVLVPGGDVVLSTPPFGPNPIWPQVSPDGSSAVYRADQEADDVFELYGVPLDGSRLPLKLNQPLGPDGDVLSALISPDGAWVLYVARLDASGPIELYRVALRGRRPERRRISGQNRVRLNVDLDPGEAVSRVSISPDGSRVLYQANPSGGASDELFSVPINGSSPSVKLSKPGDGAVFTSVTSSVDARVVYQAGNEEAFDWKLFCAPIDGSSERIQISTLSALGYVRGDFELVPQANRVVYAFALTGSGAGSELHSVPIDGSASPVKLNPAGTSAVSFRVGAGGRHVLYLQSPLPSGPLELFAAPVDGSRPAWRLNAPLVASRNVVGFAVTAAKRVLYLADQEVDEVFELFETFLERPFLRAR
;
A
#
# COMPACT_ATOMS: atom_id res chain seq x y z
N MET A 1 -34.03 -35.28 39.07
CA MET A 1 -34.54 -35.31 40.45
C MET A 1 -33.89 -36.48 41.18
N ALA A 2 -33.30 -36.19 42.35
CA ALA A 2 -32.97 -37.06 43.49
C ALA A 2 -31.99 -38.27 43.35
N SER A 3 -30.74 -38.00 43.72
CA SER A 3 -29.83 -38.73 44.66
C SER A 3 -30.56 -39.51 45.80
N PRO A 4 -29.95 -40.47 46.55
CA PRO A 4 -28.71 -40.24 47.33
C PRO A 4 -27.73 -41.40 47.64
N CYS A 5 -26.54 -40.96 48.08
CA CYS A 5 -25.45 -41.67 48.77
C CYS A 5 -25.87 -42.04 50.23
N PRO A 6 -25.14 -42.91 50.98
CA PRO A 6 -24.00 -42.40 51.77
C PRO A 6 -22.84 -43.38 52.15
N VAL A 7 -21.62 -42.81 52.16
CA VAL A 7 -20.53 -42.79 53.18
C VAL A 7 -20.54 -43.79 54.36
N THR A 8 -19.40 -44.46 54.68
CA THR A 8 -18.57 -44.24 55.92
C THR A 8 -17.44 -45.27 56.22
N HIS A 9 -16.29 -44.69 56.61
CA HIS A 9 -15.27 -45.07 57.64
C HIS A 9 -14.28 -46.25 57.51
N ALA A 10 -12.99 -45.88 57.56
CA ALA A 10 -11.79 -46.67 57.92
C ALA A 10 -11.68 -46.93 59.45
N PRO A 11 -10.72 -47.75 59.95
CA PRO A 11 -9.48 -47.16 60.48
C PRO A 11 -8.16 -48.00 60.41
N LEU A 12 -7.09 -47.30 60.80
CA LEU A 12 -5.66 -47.61 60.98
C LEU A 12 -5.30 -48.85 61.85
N ALA A 13 -4.07 -49.40 61.70
CA ALA A 13 -2.95 -49.20 62.66
C ALA A 13 -1.73 -50.18 62.56
N LEU A 14 -0.53 -49.56 62.50
CA LEU A 14 0.70 -49.77 63.32
C LEU A 14 1.79 -50.86 63.05
N ARG A 15 3.01 -50.33 62.75
CA ARG A 15 4.37 -50.52 63.40
C ARG A 15 5.13 -51.86 63.18
N HIS A 16 6.47 -51.97 63.09
CA HIS A 16 7.61 -51.23 63.70
C HIS A 16 9.03 -51.75 63.26
N ARG A 17 10.09 -51.02 63.67
CA ARG A 17 11.58 -51.27 63.72
C ARG A 17 12.43 -50.87 62.48
N ALA A 18 13.40 -49.91 62.46
CA ALA A 18 14.51 -49.43 63.35
C ALA A 18 15.74 -50.39 63.37
N CYS A 19 17.05 -50.03 63.29
CA CYS A 19 17.82 -48.76 63.37
C CYS A 19 19.35 -48.98 63.04
N CYS A 20 20.12 -47.85 62.96
CA CYS A 20 21.60 -47.61 63.10
C CYS A 20 22.49 -47.63 61.82
N GLY A 21 23.41 -46.68 61.54
CA GLY A 21 24.06 -45.60 62.31
C GLY A 21 24.83 -44.54 61.44
N HIS A 22 25.40 -43.52 62.10
CA HIS A 22 25.80 -42.15 61.68
C HIS A 22 27.04 -41.89 60.75
N VAL A 23 26.87 -40.82 59.93
CA VAL A 23 27.68 -39.68 59.33
C VAL A 23 29.06 -39.33 60.03
N PRO A 24 30.10 -38.62 59.46
CA PRO A 24 29.97 -37.46 58.53
C PRO A 24 31.09 -36.96 57.55
N ARG A 25 30.67 -35.96 56.71
CA ARG A 25 31.35 -34.75 56.16
C ARG A 25 32.13 -34.73 54.81
N LEU A 26 31.54 -33.94 53.88
CA LEU A 26 32.09 -32.84 53.03
C LEU A 26 33.36 -33.06 52.16
N LEU A 27 33.20 -33.05 50.82
CA LEU A 27 33.73 -32.05 49.85
C LEU A 27 33.77 -32.61 48.42
N GLY A 28 33.23 -31.82 47.47
CA GLY A 28 33.84 -31.65 46.15
C GLY A 28 33.31 -32.47 44.97
N GLY A 29 33.07 -31.78 43.85
CA GLY A 29 33.28 -32.33 42.51
C GLY A 29 32.04 -32.47 41.65
N ALA A 30 31.79 -31.45 40.82
CA ALA A 30 30.72 -31.38 39.84
C ALA A 30 30.84 -32.43 38.74
N ALA A 31 29.71 -33.03 38.36
CA ALA A 31 29.54 -33.72 37.08
C ALA A 31 28.05 -33.75 36.68
N PHE A 32 27.45 -32.58 36.42
CA PHE A 32 26.18 -32.50 35.70
C PHE A 32 26.07 -31.12 35.05
N ALA A 33 26.48 -31.02 33.78
CA ALA A 33 25.92 -30.13 32.75
C ALA A 33 26.85 -30.12 31.53
N LEU A 34 26.55 -30.95 30.53
CA LEU A 34 26.87 -30.59 29.16
C LEU A 34 25.78 -31.14 28.24
N LEU A 35 24.60 -30.53 28.33
CA LEU A 35 23.64 -30.55 27.23
C LEU A 35 23.84 -29.23 26.49
N LEU A 36 24.37 -29.35 25.28
CA LEU A 36 24.49 -28.25 24.32
C LEU A 36 23.15 -27.52 24.24
N HIS A 37 23.18 -26.20 24.42
CA HIS A 37 22.10 -25.34 23.99
C HIS A 37 22.14 -25.28 22.46
N ALA A 38 21.54 -26.26 21.80
CA ALA A 38 21.06 -26.05 20.44
C ALA A 38 19.96 -24.98 20.55
N ARG A 39 20.32 -23.71 20.27
CA ARG A 39 19.32 -22.76 19.80
C ARG A 39 18.77 -23.38 18.53
N VAL A 40 17.57 -23.95 18.57
CA VAL A 40 16.80 -24.20 17.36
C VAL A 40 16.49 -22.81 16.83
N THR A 41 17.39 -22.26 16.02
CA THR A 41 17.01 -21.25 15.05
C THR A 41 16.07 -21.99 14.11
N ALA A 42 14.76 -21.81 14.30
CA ALA A 42 13.86 -21.95 13.17
C ALA A 42 14.41 -20.97 12.12
N GLN A 43 15.13 -21.53 11.14
CA GLN A 43 15.59 -20.82 9.96
C GLN A 43 14.35 -20.30 9.25
N ALA A 44 14.45 -19.15 8.60
CA ALA A 44 13.36 -18.67 7.78
C ALA A 44 12.95 -19.75 6.77
N LEU A 45 11.66 -19.93 6.56
CA LEU A 45 11.14 -20.93 5.65
C LEU A 45 11.21 -20.40 4.23
N ARG A 46 12.00 -21.03 3.36
CA ARG A 46 11.95 -20.76 1.91
C ARG A 46 10.60 -21.21 1.35
N LEU A 47 9.95 -20.34 0.59
CA LEU A 47 8.60 -20.55 0.04
C LEU A 47 8.59 -20.85 -1.46
N ASN A 48 9.57 -20.36 -2.22
CA ASN A 48 9.71 -20.69 -3.63
C ASN A 48 10.42 -22.04 -3.84
N GLY A 49 10.21 -22.63 -5.01
CA GLY A 49 10.93 -23.84 -5.44
C GLY A 49 12.41 -23.57 -5.73
N PRO A 50 13.17 -24.60 -6.13
CA PRO A 50 14.49 -24.40 -6.72
C PRO A 50 14.38 -23.43 -7.91
N LEU A 51 15.32 -22.49 -8.02
CA LEU A 51 15.39 -21.54 -9.12
C LEU A 51 16.39 -22.05 -10.16
N ALA A 52 16.14 -21.77 -11.45
CA ALA A 52 17.10 -21.94 -12.52
C ALA A 52 18.38 -21.13 -12.24
N PRO A 53 19.54 -21.50 -12.81
CA PRO A 53 20.71 -20.63 -12.74
C PRO A 53 20.42 -19.27 -13.36
N GLY A 54 20.52 -18.20 -12.57
CA GLY A 54 20.17 -16.83 -12.98
C GLY A 54 18.79 -16.37 -12.49
N GLY A 55 17.87 -17.32 -12.26
CA GLY A 55 16.50 -17.00 -11.92
C GLY A 55 16.30 -16.45 -10.50
N ASP A 56 15.26 -15.66 -10.34
CA ASP A 56 14.87 -14.80 -9.24
C ASP A 56 13.35 -14.85 -8.97
N VAL A 57 12.98 -14.61 -7.71
CA VAL A 57 11.61 -14.16 -7.40
C VAL A 57 11.53 -12.64 -7.54
N ALA A 58 10.85 -12.16 -8.58
CA ALA A 58 10.75 -10.74 -8.90
C ALA A 58 9.71 -9.97 -8.05
N GLU A 59 8.57 -10.60 -7.72
CA GLU A 59 7.55 -9.98 -6.87
C GLU A 59 6.71 -11.00 -6.11
N PHE A 60 6.04 -10.56 -5.04
CA PHE A 60 5.08 -11.39 -4.31
C PHE A 60 3.93 -10.58 -3.69
N GLN A 61 2.80 -11.25 -3.48
CA GLN A 61 1.65 -10.76 -2.71
C GLN A 61 1.15 -11.84 -1.75
N VAL A 62 0.59 -11.40 -0.63
CA VAL A 62 -0.02 -12.30 0.37
C VAL A 62 -1.53 -12.27 0.21
N ALA A 63 -2.18 -13.44 0.31
CA ALA A 63 -3.62 -13.51 0.39
C ALA A 63 -4.17 -12.65 1.56
N PRO A 64 -5.33 -12.01 1.42
CA PRO A 64 -5.93 -11.19 2.50
C PRO A 64 -6.13 -11.95 3.82
N ASP A 65 -6.41 -13.25 3.76
CA ASP A 65 -6.55 -14.12 4.94
C ASP A 65 -5.19 -14.56 5.53
N GLY A 66 -4.08 -14.24 4.86
CA GLY A 66 -2.72 -14.60 5.23
C GLY A 66 -2.38 -16.07 5.04
N SER A 67 -3.19 -16.87 4.35
CA SER A 67 -3.00 -18.33 4.23
C SER A 67 -2.08 -18.77 3.09
N ARG A 68 -1.94 -17.92 2.07
CA ARG A 68 -1.18 -18.19 0.84
C ARG A 68 -0.34 -16.99 0.40
N VAL A 69 0.66 -17.31 -0.40
CA VAL A 69 1.57 -16.37 -1.03
C VAL A 69 1.54 -16.62 -2.53
N PHE A 70 1.40 -15.55 -3.29
CA PHE A 70 1.49 -15.55 -4.75
C PHE A 70 2.75 -14.84 -5.13
N TYR A 71 3.52 -15.39 -6.05
CA TYR A 71 4.78 -14.80 -6.44
C TYR A 71 5.07 -15.03 -7.91
N ARG A 72 5.85 -14.13 -8.48
CA ARG A 72 6.32 -14.19 -9.86
C ARG A 72 7.79 -14.54 -9.84
N ALA A 73 8.19 -15.53 -10.61
CA ALA A 73 9.57 -15.98 -10.68
C ALA A 73 9.86 -16.62 -12.03
N ASP A 74 11.08 -16.51 -12.49
CA ASP A 74 11.66 -17.28 -13.59
C ASP A 74 12.28 -18.56 -13.02
N GLN A 75 11.41 -19.36 -12.41
CA GLN A 75 11.80 -20.47 -11.54
C GLN A 75 12.40 -21.62 -12.34
N ASP A 76 11.87 -21.89 -13.53
CA ASP A 76 12.24 -23.04 -14.35
C ASP A 76 13.18 -22.66 -15.50
N VAL A 77 13.05 -21.45 -16.03
CA VAL A 77 13.91 -20.89 -17.10
C VAL A 77 14.18 -19.42 -16.82
N ASP A 78 15.47 -19.06 -16.75
CA ASP A 78 15.95 -17.67 -16.59
C ASP A 78 15.29 -16.73 -17.61
N GLU A 79 14.88 -15.53 -17.17
CA GLU A 79 14.18 -14.50 -17.96
C GLU A 79 12.76 -14.88 -18.45
N VAL A 80 12.22 -16.05 -18.10
CA VAL A 80 10.83 -16.44 -18.40
C VAL A 80 10.01 -16.42 -17.10
N PHE A 81 9.24 -15.36 -16.86
CA PHE A 81 8.55 -15.21 -15.58
C PHE A 81 7.21 -15.95 -15.56
N GLU A 82 7.03 -16.87 -14.62
CA GLU A 82 5.75 -17.52 -14.34
C GLU A 82 5.12 -17.03 -13.02
N LEU A 83 3.84 -17.32 -12.85
CA LEU A 83 3.05 -17.01 -11.66
C LEU A 83 2.85 -18.26 -10.82
N PHE A 84 3.21 -18.19 -9.54
CA PHE A 84 3.10 -19.31 -8.60
C PHE A 84 2.24 -18.97 -7.38
N SER A 85 1.67 -19.99 -6.76
CA SER A 85 1.02 -19.96 -5.44
C SER A 85 1.61 -21.00 -4.51
N VAL A 86 1.79 -20.64 -3.24
CA VAL A 86 2.23 -21.55 -2.20
C VAL A 86 1.52 -21.26 -0.88
N SER A 87 1.31 -22.27 -0.04
CA SER A 87 0.83 -22.04 1.33
C SER A 87 1.87 -21.25 2.12
N ILE A 88 1.42 -20.35 2.99
CA ILE A 88 2.33 -19.62 3.89
C ILE A 88 3.05 -20.55 4.88
N ASP A 89 2.55 -21.76 5.07
CA ASP A 89 3.18 -22.82 5.87
C ASP A 89 4.20 -23.65 5.08
N GLY A 90 4.45 -23.28 3.81
CA GLY A 90 5.33 -23.98 2.88
C GLY A 90 4.64 -25.11 2.13
N GLY A 91 5.43 -25.90 1.41
CA GLY A 91 4.96 -26.97 0.52
C GLY A 91 5.47 -26.79 -0.90
N SER A 92 4.96 -27.59 -1.83
CA SER A 92 5.26 -27.44 -3.25
C SER A 92 4.48 -26.25 -3.83
N PRO A 93 5.16 -25.29 -4.47
CA PRO A 93 4.48 -24.25 -5.23
C PRO A 93 3.66 -24.84 -6.38
N LEU A 94 2.55 -24.17 -6.67
CA LEU A 94 1.66 -24.44 -7.78
C LEU A 94 1.80 -23.33 -8.80
N GLU A 95 2.19 -23.66 -10.02
CA GLU A 95 2.10 -22.72 -11.16
C GLU A 95 0.64 -22.43 -11.47
N LEU A 96 0.32 -21.15 -11.68
CA LEU A 96 -1.04 -20.64 -11.84
C LEU A 96 -1.33 -20.13 -13.26
N ASN A 97 -0.33 -19.69 -14.03
CA ASN A 97 -0.53 -19.28 -15.42
C ASN A 97 -0.76 -20.49 -16.33
N GLY A 98 -1.25 -20.22 -17.55
CA GLY A 98 -1.29 -21.20 -18.62
C GLY A 98 0.08 -21.34 -19.29
N PRO A 99 0.22 -22.25 -20.27
CA PRO A 99 1.41 -22.33 -21.11
C PRO A 99 1.69 -20.97 -21.76
N LEU A 100 2.94 -20.52 -21.70
CA LEU A 100 3.39 -19.28 -22.32
C LEU A 100 3.76 -19.51 -23.79
N ALA A 101 3.48 -18.52 -24.63
CA ALA A 101 4.03 -18.44 -25.98
C ALA A 101 5.57 -18.41 -25.93
N ALA A 102 6.21 -18.76 -27.04
CA ALA A 102 7.68 -18.68 -27.11
C ALA A 102 8.11 -17.20 -27.03
N GLY A 103 8.85 -16.83 -25.99
CA GLY A 103 9.21 -15.44 -25.68
C GLY A 103 8.32 -14.81 -24.60
N GLY A 104 7.12 -15.34 -24.40
CA GLY A 104 6.13 -14.81 -23.46
C GLY A 104 6.49 -15.03 -21.99
N SER A 105 5.87 -14.23 -21.14
CA SER A 105 6.05 -14.13 -19.70
C SER A 105 4.79 -13.60 -19.00
N VAL A 106 4.66 -13.93 -17.72
CA VAL A 106 3.73 -13.24 -16.84
C VAL A 106 4.31 -11.86 -16.54
N GLY A 107 3.81 -10.86 -17.27
CA GLY A 107 4.19 -9.46 -17.13
C GLY A 107 5.57 -9.16 -17.69
N ARG A 108 6.10 -7.99 -17.33
CA ARG A 108 7.45 -7.55 -17.73
C ARG A 108 8.38 -7.48 -16.50
N GLU A 109 9.64 -7.11 -16.69
CA GLU A 109 10.67 -6.96 -15.64
C GLU A 109 10.24 -6.10 -14.43
N PHE A 110 9.22 -5.27 -14.61
CA PHE A 110 8.66 -4.39 -13.60
C PHE A 110 7.91 -5.13 -12.47
N VAL A 111 7.54 -4.40 -11.41
CA VAL A 111 6.68 -4.89 -10.31
C VAL A 111 5.22 -4.47 -10.53
N HIS A 112 4.28 -5.17 -9.87
CA HIS A 112 2.82 -5.04 -9.96
C HIS A 112 2.16 -5.72 -11.17
N ASN A 113 2.65 -6.89 -11.61
CA ASN A 113 2.04 -7.63 -12.72
C ASN A 113 0.90 -8.56 -12.29
N LEU A 114 0.77 -8.80 -10.98
CA LEU A 114 -0.30 -9.61 -10.39
C LEU A 114 -1.08 -8.83 -9.34
N ARG A 115 -2.33 -9.22 -9.10
CA ARG A 115 -3.17 -8.66 -8.04
C ARG A 115 -4.11 -9.72 -7.48
N VAL A 116 -4.07 -9.91 -6.16
CA VAL A 116 -5.01 -10.81 -5.47
C VAL A 116 -6.36 -10.13 -5.28
N SER A 117 -7.46 -10.85 -5.52
CA SER A 117 -8.82 -10.36 -5.28
C SER A 117 -9.04 -9.99 -3.80
N PRO A 118 -9.94 -9.05 -3.47
CA PRO A 118 -10.21 -8.67 -2.07
C PRO A 118 -10.61 -9.86 -1.17
N GLY A 119 -11.28 -10.87 -1.74
CA GLY A 119 -11.65 -12.10 -1.04
C GLY A 119 -10.56 -13.17 -1.02
N GLY A 120 -9.45 -12.99 -1.73
CA GLY A 120 -8.35 -13.95 -1.81
C GLY A 120 -8.63 -15.20 -2.66
N ASN A 121 -9.77 -15.25 -3.35
CA ASN A 121 -10.22 -16.42 -4.11
C ASN A 121 -9.68 -16.48 -5.55
N ARG A 122 -9.16 -15.35 -6.07
CA ARG A 122 -8.62 -15.26 -7.44
C ARG A 122 -7.37 -14.40 -7.47
N VAL A 123 -6.50 -14.68 -8.44
CA VAL A 123 -5.37 -13.84 -8.83
C VAL A 123 -5.64 -13.31 -10.22
N LEU A 124 -5.56 -12.00 -10.37
CA LEU A 124 -5.54 -11.31 -11.65
C LEU A 124 -4.07 -11.15 -12.05
N TYR A 125 -3.73 -11.42 -13.30
CA TYR A 125 -2.37 -11.20 -13.79
C TYR A 125 -2.39 -10.75 -15.26
N TRP A 126 -1.34 -10.06 -15.64
CA TRP A 126 -1.07 -9.58 -16.98
C TRP A 126 0.05 -10.41 -17.58
N ALA A 127 -0.06 -10.83 -18.83
CA ALA A 127 0.91 -11.69 -19.50
C ALA A 127 0.77 -11.56 -21.02
N ASP A 128 1.84 -11.79 -21.76
CA ASP A 128 1.82 -12.11 -23.20
C ASP A 128 1.79 -13.64 -23.36
N GLN A 129 0.73 -14.23 -22.80
CA GLN A 129 0.63 -15.67 -22.61
C GLN A 129 0.29 -16.38 -23.93
N ASP A 130 -0.60 -15.81 -24.73
CA ASP A 130 -1.09 -16.44 -25.94
C ASP A 130 -0.30 -16.01 -27.20
N GLU A 131 0.24 -14.78 -27.20
CA GLU A 131 1.11 -14.23 -28.26
C GLU A 131 2.21 -13.35 -27.66
N ASP A 132 3.47 -13.62 -28.01
CA ASP A 132 4.64 -12.85 -27.56
C ASP A 132 4.49 -11.36 -27.91
N GLU A 133 4.87 -10.48 -26.97
CA GLU A 133 4.70 -9.02 -27.05
C GLU A 133 3.24 -8.49 -27.12
N ALA A 134 2.21 -9.36 -27.12
CA ALA A 134 0.80 -8.95 -27.08
C ALA A 134 0.21 -9.25 -25.70
N PHE A 135 0.01 -8.22 -24.88
CA PHE A 135 -0.26 -8.43 -23.47
C PHE A 135 -1.76 -8.47 -23.14
N GLU A 136 -2.18 -9.58 -22.56
CA GLU A 136 -3.55 -9.87 -22.17
C GLU A 136 -3.74 -9.85 -20.65
N LEU A 137 -5.01 -9.82 -20.23
CA LEU A 137 -5.42 -9.83 -18.84
C LEU A 137 -6.09 -11.14 -18.49
N PHE A 138 -5.55 -11.85 -17.51
CA PHE A 138 -6.05 -13.16 -17.07
C PHE A 138 -6.50 -13.15 -15.61
N SER A 139 -7.42 -14.05 -15.28
CA SER A 139 -7.75 -14.39 -13.90
C SER A 139 -7.78 -15.90 -13.67
N VAL A 140 -7.21 -16.33 -12.55
CA VAL A 140 -7.16 -17.74 -12.14
C VAL A 140 -7.61 -17.90 -10.68
N PRO A 141 -8.31 -18.99 -10.31
CA PRO A 141 -8.54 -19.31 -8.91
C PRO A 141 -7.23 -19.40 -8.14
N SER A 142 -7.20 -18.83 -6.94
CA SER A 142 -5.98 -18.76 -6.12
C SER A 142 -5.44 -20.11 -5.65
N ASP A 143 -6.22 -21.17 -5.79
CA ASP A 143 -5.85 -22.55 -5.48
C ASP A 143 -5.59 -23.42 -6.74
N GLY A 144 -5.64 -22.82 -7.94
CA GLY A 144 -5.49 -23.52 -9.22
C GLY A 144 -6.57 -24.57 -9.50
N SER A 145 -7.74 -24.48 -8.85
CA SER A 145 -8.83 -25.43 -9.03
C SER A 145 -9.45 -25.43 -10.43
N GLN A 146 -9.20 -24.39 -11.23
CA GLN A 146 -9.58 -24.27 -12.65
C GLN A 146 -8.44 -23.58 -13.40
N PRO A 147 -8.32 -23.79 -14.73
CA PRO A 147 -7.37 -23.05 -15.55
C PRO A 147 -7.67 -21.53 -15.54
N PRO A 148 -6.68 -20.69 -15.86
CA PRO A 148 -6.89 -19.27 -16.08
C PRO A 148 -7.94 -18.99 -17.14
N VAL A 149 -8.62 -17.87 -16.99
CA VAL A 149 -9.54 -17.31 -18.00
C VAL A 149 -9.01 -15.96 -18.45
N GLN A 150 -8.96 -15.75 -19.76
CA GLN A 150 -8.69 -14.45 -20.37
C GLN A 150 -9.92 -13.55 -20.17
N LEU A 151 -9.69 -12.31 -19.72
CA LEU A 151 -10.75 -11.35 -19.40
C LEU A 151 -10.96 -10.30 -20.49
N ASN A 152 -9.94 -9.95 -21.25
CA ASN A 152 -10.07 -9.04 -22.38
C ASN A 152 -10.66 -9.75 -23.62
N GLY A 153 -11.19 -8.94 -24.54
CA GLY A 153 -11.55 -9.44 -25.87
C GLY A 153 -10.33 -9.68 -26.75
N PRO A 154 -10.51 -10.23 -27.96
CA PRO A 154 -9.43 -10.36 -28.94
C PRO A 154 -8.73 -9.03 -29.17
N LEU A 155 -7.40 -9.04 -29.15
CA LEU A 155 -6.59 -7.87 -29.45
C LEU A 155 -6.40 -7.74 -30.97
N VAL A 156 -6.45 -6.51 -31.48
CA VAL A 156 -5.99 -6.21 -32.85
C VAL A 156 -4.46 -6.26 -32.92
N PRO A 157 -3.85 -6.42 -34.11
CA PRO A 157 -2.39 -6.39 -34.23
C PRO A 157 -1.79 -5.11 -33.64
N GLY A 158 -0.87 -5.27 -32.69
CA GLY A 158 -0.21 -4.19 -31.94
C GLY A 158 -0.96 -3.73 -30.69
N GLY A 159 -2.23 -4.10 -30.53
CA GLY A 159 -3.03 -3.73 -29.37
C GLY A 159 -2.74 -4.59 -28.16
N ASP A 160 -2.93 -4.01 -26.98
CA ASP A 160 -2.56 -4.51 -25.66
C ASP A 160 -3.62 -4.14 -24.60
N VAL A 161 -3.66 -4.91 -23.52
CA VAL A 161 -4.18 -4.39 -22.25
C VAL A 161 -3.13 -3.48 -21.64
N GLN A 162 -3.50 -2.22 -21.41
CA GLN A 162 -2.59 -1.18 -20.98
C GLN A 162 -2.00 -1.47 -19.59
N PHE A 163 -0.68 -1.51 -19.55
CA PHE A 163 0.11 -1.55 -18.33
C PHE A 163 0.43 -0.14 -17.84
N THR A 164 0.67 0.00 -16.53
CA THR A 164 1.22 1.25 -16.00
C THR A 164 2.54 1.07 -15.27
N PRO A 165 3.52 1.94 -15.55
CA PRO A 165 4.80 1.90 -14.88
C PRO A 165 4.67 2.13 -13.36
N THR A 166 5.15 1.14 -12.62
CA THR A 166 5.99 1.08 -11.38
C THR A 166 6.09 2.21 -10.36
N PHE A 167 5.53 3.40 -10.54
CA PHE A 167 5.54 4.46 -9.51
C PHE A 167 4.23 4.54 -8.74
N LEU A 168 3.23 3.75 -9.11
CA LEU A 168 1.93 3.71 -8.48
C LEU A 168 1.80 2.53 -7.52
N PRO A 169 0.99 2.65 -6.45
CA PRO A 169 0.71 1.52 -5.58
C PRO A 169 0.01 0.41 -6.37
N ALA A 170 0.26 -0.87 -6.03
CA ALA A 170 -0.40 -2.04 -6.64
C ALA A 170 -1.93 -1.95 -6.77
N GLN A 171 -2.57 -1.12 -5.94
CA GLN A 171 -4.01 -0.87 -5.94
C GLN A 171 -4.50 -0.09 -7.17
N ALA A 172 -3.61 0.62 -7.85
CA ALA A 172 -3.88 1.41 -9.05
C ALA A 172 -4.02 0.53 -10.30
N PHE A 173 -3.28 -0.57 -10.39
CA PHE A 173 -3.40 -1.53 -11.48
C PHE A 173 -4.74 -2.29 -11.40
N ALA A 174 -5.47 -2.32 -12.52
CA ALA A 174 -6.72 -3.05 -12.74
C ALA A 174 -7.71 -2.98 -11.54
N PRO A 175 -8.39 -1.83 -11.35
CA PRO A 175 -9.31 -1.60 -10.25
C PRO A 175 -10.39 -2.70 -10.15
N MET A 176 -10.51 -3.34 -8.99
CA MET A 176 -11.56 -4.32 -8.72
C MET A 176 -12.70 -3.71 -7.89
N THR A 177 -13.91 -4.25 -8.05
CA THR A 177 -15.01 -3.96 -7.13
C THR A 177 -14.65 -4.44 -5.71
N PRO A 178 -15.15 -3.78 -4.65
CA PRO A 178 -14.84 -4.16 -3.27
C PRO A 178 -15.22 -5.60 -2.91
N ASP A 179 -16.23 -6.17 -3.57
CA ASP A 179 -16.65 -7.56 -3.43
C ASP A 179 -15.80 -8.55 -4.25
N GLY A 180 -14.86 -8.06 -5.08
CA GLY A 180 -14.02 -8.87 -5.95
C GLY A 180 -14.76 -9.52 -7.13
N SER A 181 -16.00 -9.09 -7.44
CA SER A 181 -16.79 -9.69 -8.53
C SER A 181 -16.40 -9.20 -9.92
N ARG A 182 -15.85 -7.99 -10.04
CA ARG A 182 -15.51 -7.36 -11.32
C ARG A 182 -14.16 -6.65 -11.27
N VAL A 183 -13.57 -6.47 -12.45
CA VAL A 183 -12.34 -5.72 -12.68
C VAL A 183 -12.52 -4.74 -13.84
N LEU A 184 -11.90 -3.57 -13.73
CA LEU A 184 -11.77 -2.60 -14.79
C LEU A 184 -10.37 -2.70 -15.40
N TYR A 185 -10.29 -2.52 -16.71
CA TYR A 185 -9.04 -2.43 -17.44
C TYR A 185 -9.16 -1.44 -18.59
N VAL A 186 -8.03 -0.89 -19.02
CA VAL A 186 -7.94 -0.06 -20.22
C VAL A 186 -7.15 -0.84 -21.26
N ALA A 187 -7.61 -0.83 -22.51
CA ALA A 187 -6.97 -1.54 -23.60
C ALA A 187 -7.26 -0.84 -24.92
N ASP A 188 -6.38 -1.00 -25.89
CA ASP A 188 -6.58 -0.63 -27.30
C ASP A 188 -6.95 -1.86 -28.14
N GLN A 189 -7.77 -2.73 -27.52
CA GLN A 189 -8.17 -4.03 -28.04
C GLN A 189 -9.00 -3.97 -29.33
N GLU A 190 -9.72 -2.88 -29.61
CA GLU A 190 -10.54 -2.73 -30.82
C GLU A 190 -9.82 -1.96 -31.94
N GLN A 191 -8.87 -1.10 -31.58
CA GLN A 191 -8.06 -0.31 -32.50
C GLN A 191 -6.76 0.06 -31.82
N ASN A 192 -5.62 -0.31 -32.42
CA ASN A 192 -4.28 -0.01 -31.91
C ASN A 192 -4.10 1.51 -31.67
N GLU A 193 -3.48 1.87 -30.55
CA GLU A 193 -3.28 3.25 -30.08
C GLU A 193 -4.58 4.02 -29.79
N VAL A 194 -5.70 3.33 -29.54
CA VAL A 194 -6.96 3.94 -29.08
C VAL A 194 -7.41 3.26 -27.78
N PHE A 195 -7.10 3.88 -26.65
CA PHE A 195 -7.27 3.28 -25.33
C PHE A 195 -8.69 3.47 -24.78
N GLU A 196 -9.38 2.38 -24.51
CA GLU A 196 -10.76 2.41 -24.05
C GLU A 196 -10.94 1.69 -22.71
N LEU A 197 -11.98 2.07 -21.97
CA LEU A 197 -12.26 1.49 -20.65
C LEU A 197 -13.22 0.30 -20.78
N TYR A 198 -12.87 -0.81 -20.16
CA TYR A 198 -13.66 -2.03 -20.11
C TYR A 198 -13.89 -2.51 -18.67
N CYS A 199 -14.92 -3.34 -18.48
CA CYS A 199 -15.25 -4.00 -17.22
C CYS A 199 -15.62 -5.46 -17.47
N ALA A 200 -14.95 -6.39 -16.78
CA ALA A 200 -15.20 -7.82 -16.88
C ALA A 200 -15.56 -8.43 -15.52
N PRO A 201 -16.44 -9.45 -15.45
CA PRO A 201 -16.53 -10.33 -14.29
C PRO A 201 -15.17 -10.99 -14.05
N LEU A 202 -14.69 -10.96 -12.81
CA LEU A 202 -13.36 -11.50 -12.46
C LEU A 202 -13.28 -13.02 -12.68
N ASP A 203 -14.43 -13.70 -12.75
CA ASP A 203 -14.51 -15.14 -13.04
C ASP A 203 -14.63 -15.50 -14.52
N GLY A 204 -14.66 -14.51 -15.43
CA GLY A 204 -14.85 -14.74 -16.85
C GLY A 204 -16.24 -15.28 -17.23
N SER A 205 -17.23 -15.19 -16.33
CA SER A 205 -18.57 -15.75 -16.55
C SER A 205 -19.36 -15.05 -17.66
N GLN A 206 -18.96 -13.83 -18.05
CA GLN A 206 -19.49 -13.07 -19.17
C GLN A 206 -18.35 -12.29 -19.87
N PRO A 207 -18.51 -11.95 -21.16
CA PRO A 207 -17.58 -11.06 -21.85
C PRO A 207 -17.45 -9.70 -21.16
N ALA A 208 -16.30 -9.06 -21.35
CA ALA A 208 -16.09 -7.67 -20.93
C ALA A 208 -17.09 -6.73 -21.63
N VAL A 209 -17.48 -5.69 -20.91
CA VAL A 209 -18.34 -4.62 -21.41
C VAL A 209 -17.50 -3.36 -21.57
N LYS A 210 -17.51 -2.77 -22.77
CA LYS A 210 -16.93 -1.45 -23.04
C LYS A 210 -17.72 -0.37 -22.29
N LEU A 211 -17.05 0.36 -21.40
CA LEU A 211 -17.64 1.39 -20.56
C LEU A 211 -17.43 2.79 -21.12
N SER A 212 -16.34 3.07 -21.82
CA SER A 212 -16.16 4.37 -22.48
C SER A 212 -17.14 4.56 -23.62
N ALA A 213 -17.44 5.82 -23.95
CA ALA A 213 -18.18 6.16 -25.15
C ALA A 213 -17.30 5.98 -26.40
N VAL A 214 -17.88 6.21 -27.59
CA VAL A 214 -17.08 6.38 -28.81
C VAL A 214 -16.15 7.58 -28.62
N LEU A 215 -14.85 7.36 -28.82
CA LEU A 215 -13.82 8.39 -28.72
C LEU A 215 -13.73 9.16 -30.05
N VAL A 216 -13.38 10.44 -29.99
CA VAL A 216 -13.01 11.22 -31.17
C VAL A 216 -11.67 10.73 -31.74
N PRO A 217 -11.33 10.99 -33.02
CA PRO A 217 -10.00 10.67 -33.53
C PRO A 217 -8.91 11.32 -32.66
N GLY A 218 -7.94 10.53 -32.20
CA GLY A 218 -6.87 10.95 -31.27
C GLY A 218 -7.21 10.77 -29.79
N GLY A 219 -8.50 10.66 -29.45
CA GLY A 219 -8.93 10.58 -28.05
C GLY A 219 -8.79 9.18 -27.42
N ASP A 220 -8.52 9.18 -26.13
CA ASP A 220 -8.16 8.08 -25.25
C ASP A 220 -8.80 8.18 -23.84
N VAL A 221 -8.98 7.03 -23.22
CA VAL A 221 -9.06 6.91 -21.76
C VAL A 221 -7.64 6.97 -21.21
N VAL A 222 -7.35 7.97 -20.39
CA VAL A 222 -5.98 8.22 -19.94
C VAL A 222 -5.71 7.66 -18.55
N LEU A 223 -4.60 6.94 -18.43
CA LEU A 223 -4.05 6.41 -17.18
C LEU A 223 -2.87 7.21 -16.60
N SER A 224 -2.43 8.27 -17.27
CA SER A 224 -1.27 9.04 -16.85
C SER A 224 -1.53 9.78 -15.53
N THR A 225 -0.51 9.80 -14.68
CA THR A 225 -0.44 10.75 -13.57
C THR A 225 -0.08 12.12 -14.13
N PRO A 226 -0.91 13.16 -13.97
CA PRO A 226 -0.46 14.50 -14.30
C PRO A 226 0.75 14.88 -13.43
N PRO A 227 1.51 15.91 -13.84
CA PRO A 227 2.77 16.30 -13.21
C PRO A 227 2.66 16.76 -11.73
N PHE A 228 1.46 16.81 -11.15
CA PHE A 228 1.21 17.30 -9.80
C PHE A 228 0.33 16.32 -8.98
N GLY A 229 0.93 15.65 -7.98
CA GLY A 229 0.24 15.07 -6.83
C GLY A 229 0.15 13.52 -6.74
N PRO A 230 -0.11 12.96 -5.54
CA PRO A 230 -0.09 11.51 -5.24
C PRO A 230 -1.39 10.76 -5.62
N ASN A 231 -2.33 11.41 -6.32
CA ASN A 231 -3.64 10.83 -6.64
C ASN A 231 -3.69 10.43 -8.12
N PRO A 232 -3.35 9.18 -8.46
CA PRO A 232 -3.30 8.78 -9.84
C PRO A 232 -4.72 8.71 -10.42
N ILE A 233 -4.90 9.20 -11.67
CA ILE A 233 -6.21 9.26 -12.34
C ILE A 233 -6.50 7.95 -13.04
N TRP A 234 -6.55 6.90 -12.25
CA TRP A 234 -7.11 5.65 -12.73
C TRP A 234 -8.63 5.71 -12.74
N PRO A 235 -9.28 4.89 -13.57
CA PRO A 235 -10.65 4.51 -13.33
C PRO A 235 -10.83 4.12 -11.85
N GLN A 236 -11.72 4.80 -11.14
CA GLN A 236 -12.02 4.50 -9.74
C GLN A 236 -13.37 3.82 -9.65
N VAL A 237 -13.43 2.72 -8.90
CA VAL A 237 -14.69 2.05 -8.59
C VAL A 237 -15.33 2.69 -7.36
N SER A 238 -16.63 2.92 -7.40
CA SER A 238 -17.38 3.43 -6.25
C SER A 238 -17.31 2.45 -5.07
N PRO A 239 -17.35 2.92 -3.81
CA PRO A 239 -17.31 2.05 -2.63
C PRO A 239 -18.42 0.98 -2.57
N ASP A 240 -19.53 1.19 -3.28
CA ASP A 240 -20.62 0.22 -3.39
C ASP A 240 -20.47 -0.76 -4.59
N GLY A 241 -19.40 -0.63 -5.38
CA GLY A 241 -19.11 -1.49 -6.52
C GLY A 241 -20.07 -1.32 -7.71
N SER A 242 -20.86 -0.25 -7.75
CA SER A 242 -21.91 -0.08 -8.77
C SER A 242 -21.51 0.80 -9.97
N SER A 243 -20.55 1.70 -9.78
CA SER A 243 -20.19 2.73 -10.77
C SER A 243 -18.67 2.92 -10.80
N ALA A 244 -18.18 3.49 -11.90
CA ALA A 244 -16.83 3.99 -11.99
C ALA A 244 -16.78 5.46 -12.40
N VAL A 245 -15.65 6.09 -12.07
CA VAL A 245 -15.25 7.40 -12.56
C VAL A 245 -13.95 7.27 -13.32
N TYR A 246 -13.83 7.86 -14.51
CA TYR A 246 -12.63 7.81 -15.35
C TYR A 246 -12.39 9.15 -16.06
N ARG A 247 -11.16 9.36 -16.54
CA ARG A 247 -10.76 10.54 -17.32
C ARG A 247 -10.54 10.15 -18.77
N ALA A 248 -11.05 10.96 -19.69
CA ALA A 248 -10.88 10.78 -21.12
C ALA A 248 -11.07 12.10 -21.87
N ASP A 249 -10.49 12.23 -23.04
CA ASP A 249 -10.73 13.30 -24.04
C ASP A 249 -11.71 12.82 -25.12
N GLN A 250 -12.70 12.03 -24.71
CA GLN A 250 -13.68 11.37 -25.57
C GLN A 250 -14.54 12.29 -26.46
N GLU A 251 -14.60 13.60 -26.18
CA GLU A 251 -15.43 14.56 -26.91
C GLU A 251 -14.62 15.58 -27.74
N ALA A 252 -13.35 15.79 -27.38
CA ALA A 252 -12.41 16.65 -28.08
C ALA A 252 -11.00 16.23 -27.70
N ASP A 253 -10.20 15.88 -28.71
CA ASP A 253 -8.80 15.46 -28.57
C ASP A 253 -7.99 16.47 -27.74
N ASP A 254 -7.11 15.98 -26.87
CA ASP A 254 -6.31 16.76 -25.90
C ASP A 254 -7.13 17.55 -24.84
N VAL A 255 -8.46 17.40 -24.78
CA VAL A 255 -9.32 18.01 -23.75
C VAL A 255 -9.86 16.95 -22.81
N PHE A 256 -9.10 16.69 -21.74
CA PHE A 256 -9.42 15.60 -20.83
C PHE A 256 -10.46 15.97 -19.79
N GLU A 257 -11.57 15.25 -19.85
CA GLU A 257 -12.75 15.45 -19.01
C GLU A 257 -13.02 14.25 -18.10
N LEU A 258 -13.89 14.46 -17.12
CA LEU A 258 -14.22 13.49 -16.08
C LEU A 258 -15.58 12.87 -16.35
N TYR A 259 -15.65 11.55 -16.34
CA TYR A 259 -16.85 10.80 -16.65
C TYR A 259 -17.21 9.84 -15.53
N GLY A 260 -18.51 9.65 -15.30
CA GLY A 260 -19.06 8.62 -14.41
C GLY A 260 -19.96 7.65 -15.18
N VAL A 261 -19.80 6.35 -14.94
CA VAL A 261 -20.50 5.28 -15.69
C VAL A 261 -20.88 4.10 -14.77
N PRO A 262 -22.05 3.46 -14.95
CA PRO A 262 -22.38 2.21 -14.24
C PRO A 262 -21.53 1.04 -14.72
N LEU A 263 -21.05 0.19 -13.80
CA LEU A 263 -20.18 -0.95 -14.14
C LEU A 263 -20.88 -2.08 -14.89
N ASP A 264 -22.20 -2.08 -14.93
CA ASP A 264 -23.01 -3.05 -15.69
C ASP A 264 -23.25 -2.61 -17.14
N GLY A 265 -22.75 -1.45 -17.57
CA GLY A 265 -22.98 -0.90 -18.90
C GLY A 265 -24.44 -0.49 -19.17
N SER A 266 -25.30 -0.43 -18.15
CA SER A 266 -26.73 -0.14 -18.30
C SER A 266 -27.03 1.26 -18.85
N ARG A 267 -26.06 2.18 -18.77
CA ARG A 267 -26.17 3.57 -19.23
C ARG A 267 -24.82 4.05 -19.76
N LEU A 268 -24.89 4.95 -20.74
CA LEU A 268 -23.72 5.65 -21.25
C LEU A 268 -23.03 6.49 -20.16
N PRO A 269 -21.72 6.71 -20.27
CA PRO A 269 -20.97 7.64 -19.43
C PRO A 269 -21.60 9.03 -19.40
N LEU A 270 -21.46 9.67 -18.24
CA LEU A 270 -21.84 11.06 -18.07
C LEU A 270 -20.64 11.89 -17.67
N LYS A 271 -20.42 12.98 -18.40
CA LYS A 271 -19.56 14.10 -18.01
C LYS A 271 -19.94 14.70 -16.64
N LEU A 272 -18.98 14.72 -15.72
CA LEU A 272 -19.13 15.18 -14.34
C LEU A 272 -18.60 16.61 -14.14
N ASN A 273 -17.52 16.98 -14.82
CA ASN A 273 -16.96 18.32 -14.84
C ASN A 273 -17.79 19.29 -15.68
N GLN A 274 -17.47 20.58 -15.54
CA GLN A 274 -18.02 21.62 -16.39
C GLN A 274 -17.32 21.68 -17.75
N PRO A 275 -17.97 22.21 -18.80
CA PRO A 275 -17.34 22.38 -20.10
C PRO A 275 -15.99 23.08 -19.93
N LEU A 276 -14.97 22.48 -20.52
CA LEU A 276 -13.61 23.02 -20.54
C LEU A 276 -13.43 23.85 -21.82
N GLY A 277 -12.67 24.93 -21.73
CA GLY A 277 -12.19 25.66 -22.89
C GLY A 277 -11.03 24.93 -23.57
N PRO A 278 -10.45 25.52 -24.63
CA PRO A 278 -9.18 25.06 -25.18
C PRO A 278 -8.12 24.95 -24.07
N ASP A 279 -7.35 23.86 -24.08
CA ASP A 279 -6.31 23.54 -23.09
C ASP A 279 -6.80 23.37 -21.64
N GLY A 280 -8.13 23.25 -21.43
CA GLY A 280 -8.68 22.87 -20.14
C GLY A 280 -8.49 21.38 -19.87
N ASP A 281 -8.31 21.03 -18.58
CA ASP A 281 -7.97 19.67 -18.18
C ASP A 281 -8.51 19.33 -16.77
N VAL A 282 -9.08 18.14 -16.60
CA VAL A 282 -9.25 17.53 -15.27
C VAL A 282 -7.97 16.80 -14.85
N LEU A 283 -7.28 17.36 -13.86
CA LEU A 283 -5.98 16.90 -13.38
C LEU A 283 -6.05 15.89 -12.23
N SER A 284 -7.20 15.70 -11.58
CA SER A 284 -7.33 14.64 -10.59
C SER A 284 -8.79 14.40 -10.25
N ALA A 285 -9.10 13.21 -9.75
CA ALA A 285 -10.39 12.92 -9.15
C ALA A 285 -10.29 11.94 -7.99
N LEU A 286 -11.22 12.02 -7.03
CA LEU A 286 -11.35 11.11 -5.89
C LEU A 286 -12.84 10.88 -5.58
N ILE A 287 -13.25 9.62 -5.39
CA ILE A 287 -14.58 9.29 -4.87
C ILE A 287 -14.58 9.37 -3.34
N SER A 288 -15.60 10.00 -2.74
CA SER A 288 -15.74 10.05 -1.27
C SER A 288 -15.96 8.66 -0.68
N PRO A 289 -15.52 8.38 0.57
CA PRO A 289 -15.67 7.05 1.19
C PRO A 289 -17.11 6.51 1.23
N ASP A 290 -18.11 7.40 1.28
CA ASP A 290 -19.53 7.05 1.25
C ASP A 290 -20.12 6.89 -0.16
N GLY A 291 -19.31 7.13 -1.20
CA GLY A 291 -19.70 7.10 -2.61
C GLY A 291 -20.66 8.22 -3.02
N ALA A 292 -20.89 9.25 -2.20
CA ALA A 292 -21.83 10.31 -2.51
C ALA A 292 -21.26 11.38 -3.46
N TRP A 293 -19.95 11.64 -3.38
CA TRP A 293 -19.29 12.74 -4.06
C TRP A 293 -18.09 12.26 -4.86
N VAL A 294 -17.84 12.98 -5.95
CA VAL A 294 -16.56 12.98 -6.67
C VAL A 294 -15.94 14.35 -6.45
N LEU A 295 -14.74 14.37 -5.86
CA LEU A 295 -13.88 15.54 -5.86
C LEU A 295 -13.04 15.50 -7.12
N TYR A 296 -12.81 16.65 -7.74
CA TYR A 296 -11.92 16.73 -8.88
C TYR A 296 -11.17 18.06 -8.91
N VAL A 297 -9.93 17.99 -9.40
CA VAL A 297 -9.07 19.14 -9.63
C VAL A 297 -9.09 19.42 -11.12
N ALA A 298 -9.35 20.66 -11.53
CA ALA A 298 -9.43 21.02 -12.94
C ALA A 298 -8.91 22.42 -13.23
N ARG A 299 -8.32 22.58 -14.42
CA ARG A 299 -8.09 23.85 -15.10
C ARG A 299 -9.18 24.04 -16.14
N LEU A 300 -9.83 25.20 -16.15
CA LEU A 300 -10.92 25.45 -17.10
C LEU A 300 -10.45 25.87 -18.49
N ASP A 301 -9.34 26.60 -18.55
CA ASP A 301 -8.70 27.06 -19.77
C ASP A 301 -7.21 27.37 -19.48
N ALA A 302 -6.41 27.58 -20.54
CA ALA A 302 -4.98 27.86 -20.45
C ALA A 302 -4.58 28.99 -19.48
N SER A 303 -5.47 29.95 -19.22
CA SER A 303 -5.20 31.14 -18.40
C SER A 303 -5.77 31.08 -16.99
N GLY A 304 -6.62 30.10 -16.69
CA GLY A 304 -7.29 29.96 -15.41
C GLY A 304 -6.44 29.30 -14.31
N PRO A 305 -6.81 29.50 -13.04
CA PRO A 305 -6.24 28.73 -11.94
C PRO A 305 -6.60 27.24 -12.06
N ILE A 306 -5.82 26.39 -11.38
CA ILE A 306 -6.20 24.99 -11.13
C ILE A 306 -7.02 24.95 -9.84
N GLU A 307 -8.30 24.61 -9.95
CA GLU A 307 -9.24 24.65 -8.83
C GLU A 307 -9.74 23.26 -8.42
N LEU A 308 -10.17 23.15 -7.16
CA LEU A 308 -10.78 21.96 -6.57
C LEU A 308 -12.30 22.11 -6.53
N TYR A 309 -12.99 21.15 -7.12
CA TYR A 309 -14.43 21.07 -7.18
C TYR A 309 -14.96 19.78 -6.56
N ARG A 310 -16.25 19.79 -6.22
CA ARG A 310 -17.03 18.59 -5.95
C ARG A 310 -18.25 18.48 -6.85
N VAL A 311 -18.68 17.25 -7.11
CA VAL A 311 -19.92 16.94 -7.82
C VAL A 311 -20.51 15.63 -7.28
N ALA A 312 -21.83 15.45 -7.32
CA ALA A 312 -22.44 14.21 -6.85
C ALA A 312 -22.10 13.03 -7.79
N LEU A 313 -21.66 11.91 -7.22
CA LEU A 313 -21.58 10.65 -7.96
C LEU A 313 -23.02 10.15 -8.18
N ARG A 314 -23.41 9.94 -9.42
CA ARG A 314 -24.81 9.60 -9.76
C ARG A 314 -25.23 8.28 -9.10
N GLY A 315 -26.04 8.35 -8.05
CA GLY A 315 -26.60 7.16 -7.39
C GLY A 315 -27.46 7.47 -6.17
N ARG A 316 -27.20 8.59 -5.48
CA ARG A 316 -28.08 9.10 -4.41
C ARG A 316 -28.66 10.44 -4.84
N ARG A 317 -29.99 10.51 -5.00
CA ARG A 317 -30.68 11.81 -5.13
C ARG A 317 -30.76 12.45 -3.75
N PRO A 318 -30.06 13.56 -3.46
CA PRO A 318 -30.48 14.42 -2.37
C PRO A 318 -31.71 15.18 -2.89
N GLU A 319 -32.88 14.69 -2.48
CA GLU A 319 -34.18 15.34 -2.60
C GLU A 319 -34.72 15.61 -4.03
N ARG A 320 -36.04 15.62 -4.10
CA ARG A 320 -36.82 15.87 -5.32
C ARG A 320 -36.64 17.33 -5.77
N ARG A 321 -35.56 17.64 -6.45
CA ARG A 321 -35.50 18.83 -7.32
C ARG A 321 -34.72 18.48 -8.57
N ARG A 322 -35.41 18.45 -9.71
CA ARG A 322 -34.77 18.59 -11.03
C ARG A 322 -34.11 19.98 -11.03
N ILE A 323 -32.85 20.06 -10.65
CA ILE A 323 -32.02 21.24 -10.92
C ILE A 323 -31.27 20.91 -12.20
N SER A 324 -31.66 21.57 -13.28
CA SER A 324 -30.83 21.66 -14.48
C SER A 324 -29.55 22.39 -14.08
N GLY A 325 -28.40 21.72 -14.23
CA GLY A 325 -27.11 22.17 -13.72
C GLY A 325 -26.68 21.30 -12.54
N GLN A 326 -25.79 20.35 -12.77
CA GLN A 326 -25.17 19.58 -11.69
C GLN A 326 -24.57 20.56 -10.67
N ASN A 327 -24.86 20.36 -9.39
CA ASN A 327 -24.45 21.25 -8.29
C ASN A 327 -22.93 21.08 -8.05
N ARG A 328 -22.12 21.58 -8.98
CA ARG A 328 -20.66 21.63 -8.91
C ARG A 328 -20.29 22.75 -7.96
N VAL A 329 -19.48 22.45 -6.96
CA VAL A 329 -19.12 23.42 -5.92
C VAL A 329 -17.61 23.48 -5.80
N ARG A 330 -17.04 24.67 -6.00
CA ARG A 330 -15.63 24.95 -5.73
C ARG A 330 -15.39 24.91 -4.22
N LEU A 331 -14.32 24.24 -3.79
CA LEU A 331 -14.00 24.03 -2.37
C LEU A 331 -12.77 24.80 -1.88
N ASN A 332 -11.85 25.15 -2.78
CA ASN A 332 -10.63 25.87 -2.41
C ASN A 332 -10.91 27.37 -2.15
N VAL A 333 -9.93 28.00 -1.51
CA VAL A 333 -9.80 29.46 -1.42
C VAL A 333 -9.77 30.08 -2.82
N ASP A 334 -10.07 31.38 -2.92
CA ASP A 334 -9.92 32.10 -4.18
C ASP A 334 -8.47 32.00 -4.67
N LEU A 335 -8.30 31.67 -5.94
CA LEU A 335 -7.02 31.54 -6.62
C LEU A 335 -7.01 32.47 -7.84
N ASP A 336 -5.91 33.18 -8.04
CA ASP A 336 -5.65 34.00 -9.21
C ASP A 336 -5.07 33.17 -10.38
N PRO A 337 -5.13 33.67 -11.62
CA PRO A 337 -4.43 33.07 -12.76
C PRO A 337 -2.97 32.72 -12.45
N GLY A 338 -2.58 31.46 -12.71
CA GLY A 338 -1.24 30.94 -12.41
C GLY A 338 -1.11 30.25 -11.04
N GLU A 339 -2.13 30.32 -10.19
CA GLU A 339 -2.21 29.59 -8.93
C GLU A 339 -2.95 28.26 -9.09
N ALA A 340 -2.68 27.33 -8.20
CA ALA A 340 -3.08 25.94 -8.35
C ALA A 340 -3.35 25.23 -7.02
N VAL A 341 -4.33 24.34 -7.05
CA VAL A 341 -4.41 23.20 -6.15
C VAL A 341 -3.51 22.10 -6.68
N SER A 342 -2.53 21.65 -5.89
CA SER A 342 -1.52 20.67 -6.29
C SER A 342 -1.74 19.26 -5.72
N ARG A 343 -2.36 19.15 -4.54
CA ARG A 343 -2.69 17.87 -3.90
C ARG A 343 -4.03 17.94 -3.20
N VAL A 344 -4.73 16.81 -3.15
CA VAL A 344 -6.04 16.66 -2.49
C VAL A 344 -6.07 15.34 -1.72
N SER A 345 -6.73 15.29 -0.57
CA SER A 345 -7.09 14.03 0.08
C SER A 345 -8.40 14.18 0.85
N ILE A 346 -9.10 13.07 1.05
CA ILE A 346 -10.35 13.05 1.83
C ILE A 346 -10.04 12.46 3.20
N SER A 347 -10.57 13.06 4.26
CA SER A 347 -10.44 12.49 5.59
C SER A 347 -11.10 11.09 5.64
N PRO A 348 -10.59 10.14 6.45
CA PRO A 348 -11.12 8.77 6.47
C PRO A 348 -12.60 8.66 6.83
N ASP A 349 -13.13 9.60 7.61
CA ASP A 349 -14.56 9.71 7.95
C ASP A 349 -15.41 10.35 6.83
N GLY A 350 -14.78 10.78 5.74
CA GLY A 350 -15.40 11.46 4.62
C GLY A 350 -15.88 12.89 4.91
N SER A 351 -15.59 13.46 6.09
CA SER A 351 -16.20 14.74 6.50
C SER A 351 -15.50 15.98 5.94
N ARG A 352 -14.19 15.90 5.65
CA ARG A 352 -13.37 17.02 5.19
C ARG A 352 -12.45 16.64 4.04
N VAL A 353 -12.03 17.67 3.32
CA VAL A 353 -11.04 17.61 2.26
C VAL A 353 -9.83 18.39 2.70
N LEU A 354 -8.66 17.76 2.64
CA LEU A 354 -7.38 18.45 2.71
C LEU A 354 -6.91 18.75 1.30
N TYR A 355 -6.35 19.94 1.12
CA TYR A 355 -5.72 20.28 -0.14
C TYR A 355 -4.50 21.18 0.07
N GLN A 356 -3.55 21.05 -0.84
CA GLN A 356 -2.40 21.95 -0.96
C GLN A 356 -2.66 22.94 -2.09
N ALA A 357 -2.35 24.21 -1.87
CA ALA A 357 -2.44 25.24 -2.89
C ALA A 357 -1.42 26.37 -2.65
N ASN A 358 -1.09 27.13 -3.70
CA ASN A 358 -0.15 28.25 -3.66
C ASN A 358 -0.82 29.62 -3.89
N PRO A 359 -1.78 30.05 -3.03
CA PRO A 359 -2.43 31.35 -3.21
C PRO A 359 -1.45 32.51 -3.07
N SER A 360 -1.79 33.65 -3.67
CA SER A 360 -0.98 34.88 -3.75
C SER A 360 0.36 34.74 -4.51
N GLY A 361 0.43 33.84 -5.49
CA GLY A 361 1.63 33.60 -6.32
C GLY A 361 2.87 33.17 -5.53
N GLY A 362 2.68 32.62 -4.34
CA GLY A 362 3.78 32.13 -3.50
C GLY A 362 4.52 30.97 -4.17
N ALA A 363 5.84 30.92 -4.00
CA ALA A 363 6.67 29.83 -4.52
C ALA A 363 6.47 28.48 -3.78
N SER A 364 5.58 28.43 -2.79
CA SER A 364 5.44 27.30 -1.87
C SER A 364 3.98 26.96 -1.60
N ASP A 365 3.65 25.67 -1.71
CA ASP A 365 2.32 25.14 -1.37
C ASP A 365 2.01 25.27 0.12
N GLU A 366 0.79 25.72 0.41
CA GLU A 366 0.21 25.86 1.73
C GLU A 366 -0.88 24.80 1.96
N LEU A 367 -1.08 24.36 3.20
CA LEU A 367 -2.04 23.30 3.52
C LEU A 367 -3.35 23.87 4.05
N PHE A 368 -4.46 23.43 3.47
CA PHE A 368 -5.81 23.84 3.83
C PHE A 368 -6.73 22.64 4.11
N SER A 369 -7.81 22.91 4.84
CA SER A 369 -8.87 21.97 5.16
C SER A 369 -10.25 22.60 5.00
N VAL A 370 -11.18 21.90 4.34
CA VAL A 370 -12.55 22.37 4.11
C VAL A 370 -13.56 21.23 4.30
N PRO A 371 -14.76 21.45 4.85
CA PRO A 371 -15.79 20.41 4.87
C PRO A 371 -16.10 19.93 3.45
N ILE A 372 -16.25 18.61 3.25
CA ILE A 372 -16.50 18.05 1.92
C ILE A 372 -17.81 18.57 1.33
N ASN A 373 -18.79 18.85 2.19
CA ASN A 373 -20.10 19.41 1.87
C ASN A 373 -20.06 20.95 1.71
N GLY A 374 -18.90 21.60 1.85
CA GLY A 374 -18.70 23.02 1.62
C GLY A 374 -19.54 23.89 2.54
N SER A 375 -19.92 23.37 3.72
CA SER A 375 -20.78 24.08 4.67
C SER A 375 -20.09 25.27 5.36
N SER A 376 -18.76 25.33 5.30
CA SER A 376 -17.97 26.44 5.82
C SER A 376 -16.75 26.71 4.93
N PRO A 377 -16.14 27.90 5.00
CA PRO A 377 -14.90 28.21 4.30
C PRO A 377 -13.73 27.31 4.71
N SER A 378 -12.71 27.26 3.86
CA SER A 378 -11.43 26.60 4.15
C SER A 378 -10.72 27.22 5.35
N VAL A 379 -10.02 26.38 6.10
CA VAL A 379 -9.13 26.77 7.19
C VAL A 379 -7.70 26.41 6.81
N LYS A 380 -6.78 27.35 6.95
CA LYS A 380 -5.35 27.14 6.70
C LYS A 380 -4.69 26.46 7.90
N LEU A 381 -3.96 25.36 7.65
CA LEU A 381 -3.28 24.57 8.67
C LEU A 381 -1.77 24.87 8.76
N SER A 382 -1.14 25.25 7.65
CA SER A 382 0.25 25.73 7.65
C SER A 382 0.35 27.20 8.12
N LYS A 383 1.54 27.65 8.54
CA LYS A 383 1.80 29.08 8.85
C LYS A 383 2.98 29.64 8.05
N PRO A 384 3.07 30.98 7.98
CA PRO A 384 4.30 31.65 7.60
C PRO A 384 5.52 31.07 8.33
N GLY A 385 6.57 30.75 7.57
CA GLY A 385 7.80 30.15 8.08
C GLY A 385 7.87 28.63 8.02
N ASP A 386 6.78 27.91 7.70
CA ASP A 386 6.81 26.45 7.52
C ASP A 386 7.58 26.02 6.26
N GLY A 387 7.74 26.93 5.29
CA GLY A 387 8.19 26.56 3.94
C GLY A 387 7.08 25.88 3.14
N ALA A 388 7.45 25.15 2.10
CA ALA A 388 6.52 24.39 1.27
C ALA A 388 6.01 23.16 2.04
N VAL A 389 4.75 22.80 1.85
CA VAL A 389 4.21 21.53 2.36
C VAL A 389 4.44 20.44 1.32
N PHE A 390 5.26 19.45 1.65
CA PHE A 390 5.60 18.38 0.71
C PHE A 390 4.56 17.26 0.71
N THR A 391 4.20 16.75 1.87
CA THR A 391 3.23 15.65 2.00
C THR A 391 2.41 15.77 3.28
N SER A 392 1.21 15.22 3.27
CA SER A 392 0.29 15.22 4.43
C SER A 392 -0.49 13.91 4.49
N VAL A 393 -0.75 13.45 5.72
CA VAL A 393 -1.55 12.26 5.99
C VAL A 393 -2.55 12.58 7.11
N THR A 394 -3.79 12.11 6.95
CA THR A 394 -4.85 12.27 7.95
C THR A 394 -4.91 11.09 8.90
N SER A 395 -4.94 11.38 10.21
CA SER A 395 -5.27 10.39 11.23
C SER A 395 -6.79 10.29 11.35
N SER A 396 -7.31 9.06 11.25
CA SER A 396 -8.74 8.77 11.44
C SER A 396 -9.20 8.81 12.91
N VAL A 397 -8.27 8.73 13.87
CA VAL A 397 -8.60 8.46 15.28
C VAL A 397 -8.93 9.75 16.04
N ASP A 398 -8.20 10.84 15.77
CA ASP A 398 -8.30 12.09 16.53
C ASP A 398 -8.61 13.32 15.66
N ALA A 399 -9.04 13.11 14.40
CA ALA A 399 -9.27 14.19 13.44
C ALA A 399 -8.05 15.14 13.34
N ARG A 400 -6.84 14.56 13.29
CA ARG A 400 -5.56 15.29 13.20
C ARG A 400 -4.91 15.05 11.85
N VAL A 401 -4.15 16.04 11.42
CA VAL A 401 -3.33 16.00 10.21
C VAL A 401 -1.88 16.06 10.62
N VAL A 402 -1.09 15.10 10.17
CA VAL A 402 0.36 15.19 10.22
C VAL A 402 0.84 15.58 8.83
N TYR A 403 1.72 16.57 8.77
CA TYR A 403 2.26 17.04 7.50
C TYR A 403 3.73 17.39 7.64
N GLN A 404 4.45 17.24 6.52
CA GLN A 404 5.84 17.62 6.39
C GLN A 404 5.92 18.97 5.69
N ALA A 405 6.68 19.90 6.28
CA ALA A 405 6.94 21.20 5.68
C ALA A 405 8.40 21.60 5.86
N GLY A 406 8.94 22.36 4.92
CA GLY A 406 10.30 22.85 4.98
C GLY A 406 10.74 23.51 3.68
N ASN A 407 12.05 23.77 3.59
CA ASN A 407 12.69 24.25 2.39
C ASN A 407 13.54 23.13 1.78
N GLU A 408 13.30 22.84 0.50
CA GLU A 408 13.99 21.78 -0.23
C GLU A 408 15.47 22.09 -0.42
N GLU A 409 15.80 23.30 -0.89
CA GLU A 409 17.18 23.74 -1.12
C GLU A 409 18.02 23.71 0.17
N ALA A 410 17.39 24.00 1.30
CA ALA A 410 18.02 24.00 2.62
C ALA A 410 18.00 22.62 3.31
N PHE A 411 17.32 21.62 2.73
CA PHE A 411 17.06 20.32 3.36
C PHE A 411 16.55 20.47 4.81
N ASP A 412 15.53 21.30 5.04
CA ASP A 412 15.00 21.63 6.38
C ASP A 412 13.61 21.05 6.65
N TRP A 413 13.32 19.87 6.11
CA TRP A 413 12.02 19.23 6.29
C TRP A 413 11.74 18.84 7.76
N LYS A 414 10.58 19.24 8.27
CA LYS A 414 10.09 18.97 9.64
C LYS A 414 8.66 18.44 9.60
N LEU A 415 8.27 17.72 10.66
CA LEU A 415 6.91 17.24 10.85
C LEU A 415 6.14 18.13 11.82
N PHE A 416 4.92 18.42 11.41
CA PHE A 416 3.93 19.17 12.17
C PHE A 416 2.65 18.37 12.33
N CYS A 417 1.91 18.62 13.40
CA CYS A 417 0.57 18.09 13.62
C CYS A 417 -0.41 19.22 13.94
N ALA A 418 -1.60 19.19 13.34
CA ALA A 418 -2.69 20.13 13.64
C ALA A 418 -4.04 19.40 13.68
N PRO A 419 -5.04 19.89 14.43
CA PRO A 419 -6.43 19.46 14.23
C PRO A 419 -6.88 19.76 12.79
N ILE A 420 -7.56 18.82 12.15
CA ILE A 420 -8.01 18.94 10.76
C ILE A 420 -8.99 20.09 10.56
N ASP A 421 -9.68 20.51 11.62
CA ASP A 421 -10.60 21.64 11.60
C ASP A 421 -9.94 22.99 11.91
N GLY A 422 -8.66 23.00 12.28
CA GLY A 422 -7.92 24.18 12.71
C GLY A 422 -8.40 24.74 14.06
N SER A 423 -9.04 23.94 14.90
CA SER A 423 -9.54 24.35 16.23
C SER A 423 -8.44 24.74 17.23
N SER A 424 -7.22 24.26 17.03
CA SER A 424 -6.05 24.65 17.81
C SER A 424 -4.83 24.85 16.94
N GLU A 425 -3.84 25.53 17.52
CA GLU A 425 -2.55 25.72 16.87
C GLU A 425 -1.84 24.39 16.61
N ARG A 426 -1.13 24.34 15.48
CA ARG A 426 -0.27 23.21 15.18
C ARG A 426 0.89 23.11 16.18
N ILE A 427 1.50 21.93 16.24
CA ILE A 427 2.74 21.67 16.97
C ILE A 427 3.78 21.06 16.04
N GLN A 428 5.07 21.38 16.25
CA GLN A 428 6.18 20.66 15.61
C GLN A 428 6.48 19.40 16.43
N ILE A 429 6.42 18.23 15.80
CA ILE A 429 6.61 16.92 16.47
C ILE A 429 7.98 16.30 16.20
N SER A 430 8.69 16.72 15.14
CA SER A 430 10.08 16.30 14.88
C SER A 430 11.08 17.23 15.57
N THR A 431 11.09 17.25 16.91
CA THR A 431 11.98 18.09 17.74
C THR A 431 13.36 17.45 17.96
N LEU A 432 14.06 17.13 16.86
CA LEU A 432 15.40 16.55 16.86
C LEU A 432 16.48 17.64 16.67
N SER A 433 17.74 17.21 16.47
CA SER A 433 18.88 18.11 16.21
C SER A 433 18.56 19.17 15.16
N ALA A 434 18.97 20.42 15.40
CA ALA A 434 18.85 21.51 14.44
C ALA A 434 19.65 21.28 13.14
N LEU A 435 20.58 20.31 13.15
CA LEU A 435 21.41 19.94 12.00
C LEU A 435 20.86 18.72 11.24
N GLY A 436 19.55 18.51 11.21
CA GLY A 436 18.95 17.40 10.48
C GLY A 436 17.51 17.62 10.05
N TYR A 437 16.99 16.71 9.24
CA TYR A 437 15.70 16.83 8.59
C TYR A 437 14.98 15.49 8.47
N VAL A 438 13.66 15.56 8.35
CA VAL A 438 12.82 14.40 8.08
C VAL A 438 12.92 14.05 6.61
N ARG A 439 13.39 12.85 6.29
CA ARG A 439 13.60 12.39 4.92
C ARG A 439 12.34 11.74 4.38
N GLY A 440 11.91 12.16 3.19
CA GLY A 440 10.86 11.48 2.42
C GLY A 440 9.55 11.31 3.21
N ASP A 441 8.93 10.15 3.04
CA ASP A 441 7.62 9.83 3.60
C ASP A 441 7.66 9.42 5.09
N PHE A 442 6.52 9.61 5.75
CA PHE A 442 6.25 9.19 7.11
C PHE A 442 4.98 8.33 7.14
N GLU A 443 4.85 7.46 8.13
CA GLU A 443 3.70 6.58 8.28
C GLU A 443 2.99 6.82 9.60
N LEU A 444 1.69 7.07 9.55
CA LEU A 444 0.86 7.18 10.75
C LEU A 444 0.66 5.81 11.39
N VAL A 445 0.59 5.81 12.71
CA VAL A 445 0.23 4.68 13.54
C VAL A 445 -0.99 5.06 14.38
N PRO A 446 -2.20 5.09 13.78
CA PRO A 446 -3.38 5.63 14.46
C PRO A 446 -3.70 4.89 15.76
N GLN A 447 -3.48 3.57 15.81
CA GLN A 447 -3.74 2.74 16.99
C GLN A 447 -2.82 3.06 18.17
N ALA A 448 -1.66 3.66 17.90
CA ALA A 448 -0.68 4.05 18.92
C ALA A 448 -0.57 5.57 19.10
N ASN A 449 -1.43 6.35 18.44
CA ASN A 449 -1.37 7.81 18.40
C ASN A 449 0.03 8.35 18.03
N ARG A 450 0.69 7.71 17.07
CA ARG A 450 2.10 7.97 16.72
C ARG A 450 2.29 8.17 15.22
N VAL A 451 3.43 8.74 14.86
CA VAL A 451 3.97 8.73 13.51
C VAL A 451 5.38 8.12 13.54
N VAL A 452 5.73 7.38 12.49
CA VAL A 452 7.08 6.85 12.26
C VAL A 452 7.67 7.56 11.05
N TYR A 453 8.93 7.98 11.14
CA TYR A 453 9.59 8.75 10.10
C TYR A 453 11.10 8.51 10.05
N ALA A 454 11.67 8.68 8.86
CA ALA A 454 13.11 8.67 8.65
C ALA A 454 13.70 10.07 8.90
N PHE A 455 14.84 10.15 9.55
CA PHE A 455 15.56 11.39 9.87
C PHE A 455 17.01 11.29 9.36
N ALA A 456 17.54 12.36 8.78
CA ALA A 456 18.90 12.43 8.26
C ALA A 456 19.62 13.66 8.84
N LEU A 457 20.92 13.53 9.11
CA LEU A 457 21.77 14.64 9.52
C LEU A 457 22.38 15.33 8.30
N THR A 458 22.40 16.66 8.30
CA THR A 458 23.00 17.44 7.22
C THR A 458 24.54 17.32 7.24
N GLY A 459 25.15 17.25 6.06
CA GLY A 459 26.61 17.37 5.90
C GLY A 459 27.46 16.18 6.37
N SER A 460 26.90 14.98 6.51
CA SER A 460 27.68 13.77 6.85
C SER A 460 27.25 12.59 5.98
N GLY A 461 28.17 11.64 5.72
CA GLY A 461 27.84 10.29 5.24
C GLY A 461 27.08 9.46 6.29
N ALA A 462 26.34 10.12 7.19
CA ALA A 462 25.51 9.48 8.18
C ALA A 462 24.28 8.90 7.47
N GLY A 463 24.02 7.63 7.75
CA GLY A 463 22.79 6.98 7.36
C GLY A 463 21.55 7.65 7.92
N SER A 464 20.39 7.20 7.47
CA SER A 464 19.12 7.68 8.02
C SER A 464 18.80 6.96 9.34
N GLU A 465 18.31 7.70 10.31
CA GLU A 465 17.75 7.18 11.55
C GLU A 465 16.25 7.01 11.43
N LEU A 466 15.70 5.97 12.04
CA LEU A 466 14.26 5.74 12.13
C LEU A 466 13.76 6.22 13.49
N HIS A 467 12.77 7.10 13.50
CA HIS A 467 12.21 7.69 14.72
C HIS A 467 10.70 7.50 14.79
N SER A 468 10.16 7.50 16.01
CA SER A 468 8.72 7.59 16.25
C SER A 468 8.37 8.56 17.36
N VAL A 469 7.30 9.33 17.16
CA VAL A 469 6.84 10.36 18.10
C VAL A 469 5.31 10.34 18.23
N PRO A 470 4.73 10.60 19.42
CA PRO A 470 3.31 10.84 19.57
C PRO A 470 2.85 12.06 18.75
N ILE A 471 1.74 11.93 18.01
CA ILE A 471 1.25 13.03 17.16
C ILE A 471 0.60 14.16 17.97
N ASP A 472 0.26 13.90 19.23
CA ASP A 472 -0.22 14.91 20.18
C ASP A 472 0.91 15.71 20.86
N GLY A 473 2.18 15.37 20.59
CA GLY A 473 3.34 16.03 21.18
C GLY A 473 3.55 15.71 22.67
N SER A 474 2.90 14.68 23.22
CA SER A 474 2.98 14.31 24.63
C SER A 474 4.37 13.82 25.09
N ALA A 475 5.23 13.41 24.16
CA ALA A 475 6.60 12.97 24.44
C ALA A 475 7.56 13.30 23.30
N SER A 476 8.86 13.32 23.60
CA SER A 476 9.92 13.49 22.59
C SER A 476 10.02 12.28 21.64
N PRO A 477 10.55 12.47 20.41
CA PRO A 477 10.83 11.37 19.50
C PRO A 477 11.75 10.31 20.10
N VAL A 478 11.49 9.04 19.77
CA VAL A 478 12.30 7.89 20.17
C VAL A 478 12.95 7.28 18.93
N LYS A 479 14.27 7.10 18.96
CA LYS A 479 15.03 6.42 17.90
C LYS A 479 14.79 4.91 17.98
N LEU A 480 14.52 4.28 16.84
CA LEU A 480 14.13 2.87 16.72
C LEU A 480 15.24 1.96 16.19
N ASN A 481 16.16 2.50 15.37
CA ASN A 481 17.30 1.74 14.87
C ASN A 481 18.56 1.94 15.76
N PRO A 482 19.46 0.96 15.87
CA PRO A 482 20.67 1.07 16.68
C PRO A 482 21.65 2.16 16.17
N ALA A 483 22.53 2.64 17.05
CA ALA A 483 23.62 3.53 16.66
C ALA A 483 24.58 2.85 15.66
N GLY A 484 25.15 3.63 14.74
CA GLY A 484 26.07 3.12 13.70
C GLY A 484 25.38 2.41 12.53
N THR A 485 24.07 2.59 12.36
CA THR A 485 23.27 1.94 11.30
C THR A 485 22.44 2.96 10.52
N SER A 486 22.06 2.61 9.30
CA SER A 486 21.18 3.37 8.42
C SER A 486 19.90 2.59 8.16
N ALA A 487 18.74 3.15 8.49
CA ALA A 487 17.46 2.66 8.02
C ALA A 487 17.21 3.14 6.58
N VAL A 488 16.82 2.23 5.69
CA VAL A 488 16.68 2.53 4.25
C VAL A 488 15.21 2.60 3.83
N SER A 489 14.39 1.70 4.35
CA SER A 489 12.95 1.63 4.09
C SER A 489 12.23 1.08 5.32
N PHE A 490 10.98 1.46 5.54
CA PHE A 490 10.17 0.98 6.67
C PHE A 490 8.69 0.85 6.31
N ARG A 491 7.98 0.03 7.10
CA ARG A 491 6.52 -0.13 7.10
C ARG A 491 5.99 -0.42 8.50
N VAL A 492 4.85 0.15 8.86
CA VAL A 492 4.14 -0.16 10.12
C VAL A 492 3.34 -1.45 9.93
N GLY A 493 3.49 -2.40 10.87
CA GLY A 493 2.74 -3.65 10.82
C GLY A 493 1.24 -3.45 11.09
N ALA A 494 0.39 -4.33 10.55
CA ALA A 494 -1.09 -4.26 10.55
C ALA A 494 -1.81 -4.12 11.92
N GLY A 495 -1.08 -4.14 13.04
CA GLY A 495 -1.62 -3.87 14.38
C GLY A 495 -1.12 -2.57 15.02
N GLY A 496 -0.33 -1.76 14.32
CA GLY A 496 0.21 -0.49 14.82
C GLY A 496 1.16 -0.63 16.03
N ARG A 497 1.68 -1.83 16.28
CA ARG A 497 2.55 -2.12 17.45
C ARG A 497 4.03 -2.17 17.12
N HIS A 498 4.36 -2.51 15.88
CA HIS A 498 5.73 -2.67 15.43
C HIS A 498 5.92 -1.95 14.10
N VAL A 499 7.13 -1.43 13.91
CA VAL A 499 7.65 -1.05 12.60
C VAL A 499 8.64 -2.11 12.15
N LEU A 500 8.59 -2.46 10.88
CA LEU A 500 9.60 -3.27 10.21
C LEU A 500 10.39 -2.38 9.26
N TYR A 501 11.66 -2.65 9.12
CA TYR A 501 12.53 -1.80 8.32
C TYR A 501 13.77 -2.54 7.83
N LEU A 502 14.27 -2.11 6.68
CA LEU A 502 15.57 -2.51 6.14
C LEU A 502 16.65 -1.61 6.73
N GLN A 503 17.75 -2.22 7.14
CA GLN A 503 18.86 -1.53 7.77
C GLN A 503 20.20 -2.07 7.29
N SER A 504 21.17 -1.17 7.08
CA SER A 504 22.58 -1.51 6.88
C SER A 504 23.47 -0.91 7.98
N PRO A 505 24.60 -1.56 8.33
CA PRO A 505 25.63 -0.93 9.16
C PRO A 505 26.37 0.16 8.35
N LEU A 506 26.85 1.20 9.04
CA LEU A 506 27.64 2.27 8.43
C LEU A 506 29.15 1.96 8.49
N PRO A 507 29.93 2.34 7.46
CA PRO A 507 29.51 3.08 6.26
C PRO A 507 28.86 2.18 5.18
N SER A 508 29.04 0.86 5.26
CA SER A 508 28.51 -0.10 4.31
C SER A 508 28.34 -1.49 4.95
N GLY A 509 27.39 -2.26 4.43
CA GLY A 509 27.19 -3.66 4.75
C GLY A 509 25.84 -4.14 4.22
N PRO A 510 25.48 -5.41 4.48
CA PRO A 510 24.28 -6.01 3.92
C PRO A 510 23.02 -5.30 4.43
N LEU A 511 22.01 -5.17 3.56
CA LEU A 511 20.67 -4.76 3.96
C LEU A 511 19.97 -5.93 4.63
N GLU A 512 19.68 -5.80 5.91
CA GLU A 512 18.99 -6.81 6.71
C GLU A 512 17.63 -6.28 7.21
N LEU A 513 16.71 -7.20 7.44
CA LEU A 513 15.35 -6.89 7.88
C LEU A 513 15.25 -6.93 9.40
N PHE A 514 14.79 -5.84 9.98
CA PHE A 514 14.60 -5.67 11.41
C PHE A 514 13.16 -5.29 11.75
N ALA A 515 12.82 -5.46 13.02
CA ALA A 515 11.62 -4.89 13.61
C ALA A 515 11.93 -4.20 14.94
N ALA A 516 11.10 -3.23 15.31
CA ALA A 516 11.14 -2.51 16.59
C ALA A 516 9.69 -2.23 17.05
N PRO A 517 9.39 -2.14 18.37
CA PRO A 517 8.13 -1.55 18.81
C PRO A 517 8.07 -0.09 18.38
N VAL A 518 6.88 0.37 17.99
CA VAL A 518 6.69 1.77 17.58
C VAL A 518 6.95 2.76 18.72
N ASP A 519 6.86 2.32 19.97
CA ASP A 519 7.13 3.14 21.16
C ASP A 519 8.59 3.06 21.65
N GLY A 520 9.43 2.24 21.02
CA GLY A 520 10.81 2.01 21.45
C GLY A 520 10.96 1.28 22.78
N SER A 521 9.92 0.59 23.26
CA SER A 521 9.91 -0.11 24.55
C SER A 521 10.91 -1.28 24.66
N ARG A 522 11.44 -1.77 23.54
CA ARG A 522 12.52 -2.77 23.51
C ARG A 522 13.46 -2.55 22.31
N PRO A 523 14.71 -3.03 22.39
CA PRO A 523 15.64 -2.97 21.27
C PRO A 523 15.09 -3.67 20.02
N ALA A 524 15.52 -3.18 18.86
CA ALA A 524 15.24 -3.83 17.59
C ALA A 524 15.82 -5.25 17.52
N TRP A 525 15.18 -6.12 16.73
CA TRP A 525 15.64 -7.48 16.51
C TRP A 525 15.59 -7.82 15.02
N ARG A 526 16.57 -8.62 14.59
CA ARG A 526 16.69 -9.10 13.21
C ARG A 526 15.65 -10.19 12.93
N LEU A 527 15.07 -10.15 11.74
CA LEU A 527 14.04 -11.09 11.29
C LEU A 527 14.59 -12.15 10.32
N ASN A 528 15.55 -11.79 9.47
CA ASN A 528 16.26 -12.69 8.56
C ASN A 528 17.51 -13.33 9.19
N ALA A 529 18.10 -14.33 8.52
CA ALA A 529 19.38 -14.89 8.94
C ALA A 529 20.51 -13.86 8.70
N PRO A 530 21.63 -13.93 9.45
CA PRO A 530 22.79 -13.09 9.16
C PRO A 530 23.24 -13.21 7.71
N LEU A 531 23.29 -12.10 6.99
CA LEU A 531 23.78 -12.03 5.61
C LEU A 531 25.29 -11.76 5.56
N VAL A 532 25.97 -12.28 4.54
CA VAL A 532 27.35 -11.89 4.19
C VAL A 532 27.35 -10.60 3.37
N ALA A 533 28.51 -9.96 3.21
CA ALA A 533 28.61 -8.58 2.76
C ALA A 533 28.06 -8.26 1.35
N SER A 534 27.90 -9.26 0.46
CA SER A 534 27.29 -9.09 -0.87
C SER A 534 25.76 -9.23 -0.88
N ARG A 535 25.18 -9.78 0.19
CA ARG A 535 23.78 -10.22 0.23
C ARG A 535 22.85 -9.18 0.84
N ASN A 536 21.63 -9.08 0.33
CA ASN A 536 20.63 -8.08 0.71
C ASN A 536 19.21 -8.64 0.77
N VAL A 537 18.45 -8.13 1.73
CA VAL A 537 16.99 -8.12 1.66
C VAL A 537 16.55 -6.92 0.83
N VAL A 538 15.77 -7.15 -0.22
CA VAL A 538 15.32 -6.10 -1.17
C VAL A 538 13.86 -5.73 -1.04
N GLY A 539 13.04 -6.63 -0.49
CA GLY A 539 11.60 -6.40 -0.32
C GLY A 539 11.06 -7.17 0.88
N PHE A 540 9.97 -6.67 1.47
CA PHE A 540 9.28 -7.37 2.55
C PHE A 540 7.80 -6.98 2.64
N ALA A 541 6.99 -7.87 3.19
CA ALA A 541 5.61 -7.62 3.55
C ALA A 541 5.27 -8.24 4.91
N VAL A 542 4.21 -7.74 5.54
CA VAL A 542 3.77 -8.19 6.87
C VAL A 542 2.30 -8.56 6.80
N THR A 543 1.98 -9.74 7.31
CA THR A 543 0.60 -10.23 7.36
C THR A 543 -0.08 -9.78 8.65
N ALA A 544 -1.42 -9.75 8.64
CA ALA A 544 -2.22 -9.53 9.85
C ALA A 544 -1.92 -10.57 10.95
N ALA A 545 -1.52 -11.78 10.56
CA ALA A 545 -1.14 -12.87 11.45
C ALA A 545 0.29 -12.77 12.01
N LYS A 546 0.95 -11.60 11.89
CA LYS A 546 2.33 -11.35 12.37
C LYS A 546 3.38 -12.25 11.70
N ARG A 547 3.11 -12.74 10.49
CA ARG A 547 4.13 -13.35 9.63
C ARG A 547 4.77 -12.26 8.78
N VAL A 548 6.04 -12.46 8.45
CA VAL A 548 6.85 -11.53 7.68
C VAL A 548 7.41 -12.31 6.51
N LEU A 549 7.15 -11.81 5.31
CA LEU A 549 7.71 -12.34 4.08
C LEU A 549 8.79 -11.38 3.59
N TYR A 550 9.84 -11.91 3.01
CA TYR A 550 10.91 -11.09 2.46
C TYR A 550 11.63 -11.76 1.29
N LEU A 551 12.08 -10.93 0.36
CA LEU A 551 12.95 -11.31 -0.75
C LEU A 551 14.40 -11.04 -0.36
N ALA A 552 15.25 -12.06 -0.47
CA ALA A 552 16.67 -11.94 -0.19
C ALA A 552 17.47 -12.93 -1.02
N ASP A 553 18.69 -12.57 -1.36
CA ASP A 553 19.71 -13.45 -1.94
C ASP A 553 20.43 -14.28 -0.85
N GLN A 554 19.64 -14.83 0.07
CA GLN A 554 20.13 -15.37 1.33
C GLN A 554 20.85 -16.69 1.14
N GLU A 555 20.49 -17.50 0.13
CA GLU A 555 21.11 -18.81 -0.11
C GLU A 555 22.15 -18.72 -1.24
N VAL A 556 21.77 -18.18 -2.40
CA VAL A 556 22.62 -17.98 -3.57
C VAL A 556 22.86 -16.48 -3.81
N ASP A 557 24.11 -16.12 -4.09
CA ASP A 557 24.47 -14.71 -4.33
C ASP A 557 23.83 -14.26 -5.66
N GLU A 558 23.27 -13.04 -5.69
CA GLU A 558 22.57 -12.48 -6.85
C GLU A 558 21.34 -13.30 -7.32
N VAL A 559 20.77 -14.12 -6.44
CA VAL A 559 19.54 -14.91 -6.70
C VAL A 559 18.54 -14.67 -5.58
N PHE A 560 17.48 -13.91 -5.82
CA PHE A 560 16.51 -13.49 -4.83
C PHE A 560 15.48 -14.59 -4.54
N GLU A 561 15.56 -15.18 -3.35
CA GLU A 561 14.60 -16.17 -2.89
C GLU A 561 13.56 -15.57 -1.94
N LEU A 562 12.40 -16.22 -1.87
CA LEU A 562 11.26 -15.77 -1.06
C LEU A 562 11.22 -16.56 0.26
N PHE A 563 11.27 -15.84 1.37
CA PHE A 563 11.31 -16.41 2.71
C PHE A 563 10.15 -15.94 3.59
N GLU A 564 9.79 -16.78 4.57
CA GLU A 564 8.87 -16.47 5.66
C GLU A 564 9.57 -16.54 7.02
N THR A 565 9.16 -15.66 7.93
CA THR A 565 9.57 -15.65 9.33
C THR A 565 8.46 -15.06 10.22
N PHE A 566 8.58 -15.24 11.54
CA PHE A 566 7.62 -14.69 12.50
C PHE A 566 8.10 -13.36 13.08
N LEU A 567 7.22 -12.36 13.11
CA LEU A 567 7.51 -11.05 13.72
C LEU A 567 7.87 -11.19 15.20
N GLU A 568 7.10 -11.99 15.94
CA GLU A 568 7.38 -12.37 17.32
C GLU A 568 7.64 -13.86 17.35
N ARG A 569 8.90 -14.27 17.54
CA ARG A 569 9.21 -15.70 17.70
C ARG A 569 8.50 -16.20 18.96
N PRO A 570 7.68 -17.25 18.89
CA PRO A 570 7.10 -17.82 20.10
C PRO A 570 8.24 -18.28 21.00
N PHE A 571 8.36 -17.66 22.18
CA PHE A 571 9.19 -18.22 23.24
C PHE A 571 8.60 -19.58 23.58
N LEU A 572 9.22 -20.66 23.09
CA LEU A 572 8.99 -21.98 23.66
C LEU A 572 9.46 -21.88 25.11
N ARG A 573 8.51 -21.79 26.06
CA ARG A 573 8.79 -21.96 27.48
C ARG A 573 9.40 -23.36 27.60
N ALA A 574 10.70 -23.42 27.91
CA ALA A 574 11.32 -24.66 28.37
C ALA A 574 10.46 -25.17 29.54
N ARG A 575 9.91 -26.38 29.38
CA ARG A 575 9.17 -27.07 30.44
C ARG A 575 10.13 -27.64 31.46
#